data_AF-A0A1Y2MXN1-F1
#
_entry.id   AF-A0A1Y2MXN1-F1
#
_cell.length_a   1.000
_cell.length_b   1.000
_cell.length_c   1.000
_cell.angle_alpha   90.00
_cell.angle_beta   90.00
_cell.angle_gamma   90.00
#
_symmetry.space_group_name_H-M   'P 1'
#
loop_
_entity.id
_entity.type
_entity.pdbx_description
1 polymer ?
#
loop_
_entity_poly.entity_id
_entity_poly.type
_entity_poly.pdbx_seq_one_letter_code
_entity_poly.pdbx_strand_id
1 'polypeptide(L)'
;MDRPAWEPMTQQERDEWARFRMWQRYRHSDRHAVAVSQTPPEMPGTSKARRILLGVSTLLLVVTGAVALSAAESTMTGRMTVVGDATAPASAEHGGDRCVAQGRHHDIAEGAAVVVRNAGGVVVGVGGLQAGRSGSGGCDFPFTVAGLPCSERYSVQIGTRDRVSVTAAEVRNDEIRLGAN
;
A
#
# COMPACT_ATOMS: atom_id res chain seq x y z
N MET A 1 -8.32 -8.81 24.96
CA MET A 1 -8.97 -9.97 24.30
C MET A 1 -7.94 -10.51 23.34
N ASP A 2 -7.04 -11.33 23.86
CA ASP A 2 -5.88 -11.87 23.15
C ASP A 2 -6.26 -13.22 22.53
N ARG A 3 -6.23 -13.30 21.20
CA ARG A 3 -6.39 -14.59 20.52
C ARG A 3 -5.06 -15.35 20.55
N PRO A 4 -5.05 -16.64 20.88
CA PRO A 4 -3.84 -17.43 20.93
C PRO A 4 -3.22 -17.63 19.54
N ALA A 5 -1.89 -17.63 19.47
CA ALA A 5 -1.10 -17.63 18.24
C ALA A 5 -1.28 -18.86 17.32
N TRP A 6 -2.03 -19.88 17.74
CA TRP A 6 -2.30 -21.10 16.96
C TRP A 6 -3.67 -21.09 16.28
N GLU A 7 -4.48 -20.05 16.48
CA GLU A 7 -5.83 -20.03 15.95
C GLU A 7 -5.80 -19.97 14.41
N PRO A 8 -6.50 -20.90 13.72
CA PRO A 8 -6.45 -20.97 12.28
C PRO A 8 -6.94 -19.65 11.68
N MET A 9 -6.15 -19.08 10.78
CA MET A 9 -6.49 -17.84 10.07
C MET A 9 -7.92 -17.91 9.54
N THR A 10 -8.65 -16.79 9.60
CA THR A 10 -9.96 -16.70 8.96
C THR A 10 -9.81 -16.75 7.44
N GLN A 11 -10.89 -17.05 6.70
CA GLN A 11 -10.86 -16.98 5.23
C GLN A 11 -10.51 -15.58 4.74
N GLN A 12 -11.04 -14.55 5.40
CA GLN A 12 -10.74 -13.16 5.08
C GLN A 12 -9.24 -12.86 5.21
N GLU A 13 -8.60 -13.31 6.29
CA GLU A 13 -7.16 -13.14 6.48
C GLU A 13 -6.37 -13.92 5.41
N ARG A 14 -6.81 -15.13 5.03
CA ARG A 14 -6.16 -15.88 3.95
C ARG A 14 -6.22 -15.15 2.60
N ASP A 15 -7.37 -14.58 2.27
CA ASP A 15 -7.55 -13.82 1.02
C ASP A 15 -6.71 -12.54 1.04
N GLU A 16 -6.67 -11.85 2.19
CA GLU A 16 -5.78 -10.69 2.40
C GLU A 16 -4.31 -11.06 2.19
N TRP A 17 -3.86 -12.21 2.71
CA TRP A 17 -2.51 -12.74 2.49
C TRP A 17 -2.27 -13.19 1.04
N ALA A 18 -3.29 -13.68 0.34
CA ALA A 18 -3.19 -14.01 -1.08
C ALA A 18 -2.99 -12.75 -1.94
N ARG A 19 -3.73 -11.67 -1.65
CA ARG A 19 -3.53 -10.36 -2.30
C ARG A 19 -2.14 -9.80 -1.99
N PHE A 20 -1.65 -9.95 -0.76
CA PHE A 20 -0.29 -9.58 -0.38
C PHE A 20 0.77 -10.31 -1.24
N ARG A 21 0.65 -11.64 -1.37
CA ARG A 21 1.57 -12.44 -2.21
C ARG A 21 1.49 -12.08 -3.70
N MET A 22 0.34 -11.61 -4.18
CA MET A 22 0.23 -11.07 -5.54
C MET A 22 0.94 -9.72 -5.68
N TRP A 23 0.75 -8.80 -4.75
CA TRP A 23 1.44 -7.51 -4.75
C TRP A 23 2.97 -7.67 -4.67
N GLN A 24 3.48 -8.58 -3.83
CA GLN A 24 4.92 -8.86 -3.76
C GLN A 24 5.50 -9.29 -5.12
N ARG A 25 4.79 -10.15 -5.86
CA ARG A 25 5.20 -10.56 -7.22
C ARG A 25 5.20 -9.41 -8.21
N TYR A 26 4.18 -8.54 -8.16
CA TYR A 26 4.08 -7.37 -9.04
C TYR A 26 5.27 -6.41 -8.84
N ARG A 27 5.65 -6.14 -7.59
CA ARG A 27 6.79 -5.25 -7.25
C ARG A 27 8.15 -5.76 -7.76
N HIS A 28 8.34 -7.08 -7.82
CA HIS A 28 9.55 -7.66 -8.42
C HIS A 28 9.58 -7.52 -9.94
N SER A 29 8.41 -7.47 -10.60
CA SER A 29 8.30 -7.29 -12.05
C SER A 29 8.58 -5.84 -12.48
N ASP A 30 8.16 -4.85 -11.69
CA ASP A 30 8.33 -3.42 -12.04
C ASP A 30 9.78 -2.93 -11.99
N ARG A 31 10.71 -3.66 -11.35
CA ARG A 31 12.15 -3.32 -11.40
C ARG A 31 12.77 -3.43 -12.80
N HIS A 32 12.06 -4.06 -13.76
CA HIS A 32 12.52 -4.19 -15.15
C HIS A 32 11.72 -3.36 -16.17
N ALA A 33 10.66 -2.64 -15.76
CA ALA A 33 9.87 -1.82 -16.67
C ALA A 33 10.37 -0.36 -16.68
N VAL A 34 11.57 -0.16 -17.24
CA VAL A 34 12.02 1.15 -17.70
C VAL A 34 11.17 1.54 -18.92
N ALA A 35 10.53 2.71 -18.84
CA ALA A 35 9.89 3.48 -19.91
C ALA A 35 8.87 2.74 -20.79
N VAL A 36 7.59 2.77 -20.40
CA VAL A 36 6.51 2.63 -21.39
C VAL A 36 6.41 3.96 -22.14
N SER A 37 7.03 4.03 -23.31
CA SER A 37 6.69 5.03 -24.32
C SER A 37 5.20 4.91 -24.61
N GLN A 38 4.42 5.93 -24.24
CA GLN A 38 3.02 6.03 -24.60
C GLN A 38 2.94 6.32 -26.10
N THR A 39 2.93 5.27 -26.92
CA THR A 39 2.46 5.38 -28.30
C THR A 39 0.95 5.14 -28.26
N PRO A 40 0.10 6.11 -28.65
CA PRO A 40 -1.35 5.90 -28.72
C PRO A 40 -1.65 4.72 -29.64
N PRO A 41 -2.63 3.86 -29.33
CA PRO A 41 -3.05 2.83 -30.27
C PRO A 41 -3.67 3.49 -31.51
N GLU A 42 -2.99 3.34 -32.64
CA GLU A 42 -3.51 3.70 -33.97
C GLU A 42 -4.68 2.76 -34.28
N MET A 43 -5.89 3.32 -34.34
CA MET A 43 -7.08 2.55 -34.66
C MET A 43 -7.07 2.12 -36.14
N PRO A 44 -7.27 0.83 -36.45
CA PRO A 44 -7.32 0.38 -37.83
C PRO A 44 -8.52 0.98 -38.57
N GLY A 45 -8.23 1.44 -39.79
CA GLY A 45 -9.08 2.22 -40.66
C GLY A 45 -10.40 1.56 -41.05
N THR A 46 -11.34 2.46 -41.29
CA THR A 46 -12.70 2.24 -41.75
C THR A 46 -12.76 1.50 -43.09
N SER A 47 -13.58 0.45 -43.18
CA SER A 47 -14.03 -0.09 -44.47
C SER A 47 -15.56 -0.11 -44.57
N LYS A 48 -16.04 0.87 -45.35
CA LYS A 48 -17.19 0.88 -46.25
C LYS A 48 -18.58 0.43 -45.74
N ALA A 49 -19.43 1.44 -45.68
CA ALA A 49 -20.89 1.44 -45.64
C ALA A 49 -21.60 0.50 -46.64
N ARG A 50 -22.73 -0.08 -46.20
CA ARG A 50 -24.01 -0.37 -46.91
C ARG A 50 -24.80 -1.39 -46.06
N ARG A 51 -26.11 -1.34 -45.79
CA ARG A 51 -27.29 -0.70 -46.39
C ARG A 51 -28.35 -0.46 -45.31
N ILE A 52 -29.18 0.54 -45.58
CA ILE A 52 -30.39 0.99 -44.88
C ILE A 52 -31.44 -0.14 -44.82
N LEU A 53 -32.13 -0.30 -43.68
CA LEU A 53 -33.55 -0.67 -43.65
C LEU A 53 -34.25 0.11 -42.52
N LEU A 54 -35.36 0.73 -42.88
CA LEU A 54 -36.22 1.59 -42.07
C LEU A 54 -36.81 0.81 -40.89
N GLY A 55 -36.66 1.36 -39.68
CA GLY A 55 -37.34 0.90 -38.48
C GLY A 55 -37.58 2.09 -37.57
N VAL A 56 -38.76 2.70 -37.68
CA VAL A 56 -39.25 3.73 -36.77
C VAL A 56 -39.38 3.12 -35.39
N SER A 57 -38.55 3.54 -34.44
CA SER A 57 -38.77 3.29 -33.02
C SER A 57 -38.12 4.39 -32.20
N THR A 58 -38.94 5.27 -31.66
CA THR A 58 -38.58 6.26 -30.64
C THR A 58 -37.98 5.53 -29.43
N LEU A 59 -36.67 5.66 -29.20
CA LEU A 59 -36.05 5.09 -28.02
C LEU A 59 -35.01 6.06 -27.46
N LEU A 60 -35.39 6.65 -26.32
CA LEU A 60 -34.61 7.32 -25.29
C LEU A 60 -33.15 7.68 -25.66
N LEU A 61 -32.87 8.99 -25.73
CA LEU A 61 -31.56 9.53 -25.40
C LEU A 61 -31.28 9.20 -23.92
N VAL A 62 -30.78 7.98 -23.66
CA VAL A 62 -30.10 7.70 -22.40
C VAL A 62 -28.80 8.48 -22.48
N VAL A 63 -28.83 9.70 -21.95
CA VAL A 63 -27.62 10.42 -21.57
C VAL A 63 -27.02 9.60 -20.43
N THR A 64 -26.26 8.56 -20.77
CA THR A 64 -25.30 7.95 -19.84
C THR A 64 -24.20 8.97 -19.65
N GLY A 65 -24.49 9.97 -18.81
CA GLY A 65 -23.46 10.74 -18.15
C GLY A 65 -22.68 9.74 -17.31
N ALA A 66 -21.56 9.25 -17.85
CA ALA A 66 -20.55 8.59 -17.06
C ALA A 66 -20.01 9.66 -16.11
N VAL A 67 -20.65 9.81 -14.95
CA VAL A 67 -20.10 10.57 -13.85
C VAL A 67 -18.89 9.76 -13.40
N ALA A 68 -17.71 10.13 -13.88
CA ALA A 68 -16.48 9.63 -13.31
C ALA A 68 -16.48 10.08 -11.84
N LEU A 69 -16.90 9.20 -10.93
CA LEU A 69 -16.65 9.38 -9.51
C LEU A 69 -15.13 9.32 -9.36
N SER A 70 -14.49 10.48 -9.39
CA SER A 70 -13.11 10.63 -8.93
C SER A 70 -13.13 10.35 -7.43
N ALA A 71 -12.91 9.09 -7.06
CA ALA A 71 -12.63 8.73 -5.68
C ALA A 71 -11.40 9.52 -5.26
N ALA A 72 -11.52 10.35 -4.23
CA ALA A 72 -10.39 11.04 -3.66
C ALA A 72 -9.46 10.01 -3.02
N GLU A 73 -8.38 9.69 -3.71
CA GLU A 73 -7.32 8.82 -3.21
C GLU A 73 -6.28 9.66 -2.46
N SER A 74 -5.85 9.16 -1.30
CA SER A 74 -4.81 9.77 -0.49
C SER A 74 -3.56 8.89 -0.49
N THR A 75 -2.40 9.53 -0.32
CA THR A 75 -1.15 8.83 -0.05
C THR A 75 -0.84 8.96 1.43
N MET A 76 -0.46 7.86 2.06
CA MET A 76 0.05 7.83 3.42
C MET A 76 1.54 7.64 3.37
N THR A 77 2.29 8.55 3.97
CA THR A 77 3.71 8.34 4.26
C THR A 77 3.91 8.26 5.77
N GLY A 78 4.98 7.57 6.17
CA GLY A 78 5.30 7.42 7.58
C GLY A 78 6.66 6.79 7.78
N ARG A 79 7.04 6.66 9.04
CA ARG A 79 8.31 6.11 9.48
C ARG A 79 8.14 5.21 10.68
N MET A 80 8.73 4.03 10.59
CA MET A 80 8.89 3.10 11.69
C MET A 80 10.29 3.27 12.28
N THR A 81 10.39 3.69 13.53
CA THR A 81 11.65 3.84 14.26
C THR A 81 11.82 2.67 15.22
N VAL A 82 12.91 1.94 15.07
CA VAL A 82 13.35 0.91 16.01
C VAL A 82 14.49 1.51 16.82
N VAL A 83 14.27 1.72 18.11
CA VAL A 83 15.32 2.14 19.04
C VAL A 83 16.04 0.88 19.49
N GLY A 84 17.36 0.82 19.30
CA GLY A 84 18.14 -0.33 19.76
C GLY A 84 18.33 -0.26 21.28
N ASP A 85 18.22 -1.40 21.95
CA ASP A 85 18.68 -1.55 23.33
C ASP A 85 20.19 -1.79 23.35
N ALA A 86 20.85 -1.54 24.49
CA ALA A 86 22.29 -1.78 24.69
C ALA A 86 22.75 -3.22 24.37
N THR A 87 21.84 -4.19 24.30
CA THR A 87 22.12 -5.61 24.05
C THR A 87 21.95 -6.03 22.58
N ALA A 88 21.27 -5.22 21.76
CA ALA A 88 21.06 -5.48 20.34
C ALA A 88 20.98 -4.14 19.59
N PRO A 89 22.12 -3.45 19.38
CA PRO A 89 22.13 -2.17 18.72
C PRO A 89 21.58 -2.29 17.30
N ALA A 90 20.74 -1.33 16.93
CA ALA A 90 20.49 -1.01 15.53
C ALA A 90 21.85 -0.75 14.86
N SER A 91 22.33 -1.69 14.05
CA SER A 91 23.66 -1.58 13.44
C SER A 91 23.53 -0.83 12.12
N ALA A 92 24.24 0.29 12.01
CA ALA A 92 24.60 0.84 10.70
C ALA A 92 25.61 -0.11 10.05
N GLU A 93 25.38 -0.51 8.80
CA GLU A 93 26.41 -1.22 8.04
C GLU A 93 27.62 -0.27 7.87
N HIS A 94 28.84 -0.76 8.19
CA HIS A 94 30.06 0.05 8.16
C HIS A 94 30.21 0.80 6.82
N GLY A 95 30.03 2.12 6.85
CA GLY A 95 30.24 3.00 5.69
C GLY A 95 28.99 3.43 4.92
N GLY A 96 27.77 3.14 5.40
CA GLY A 96 26.54 3.62 4.76
C GLY A 96 25.48 4.10 5.76
N ASP A 97 24.57 4.97 5.30
CA ASP A 97 23.38 5.39 6.05
C ASP A 97 22.39 4.23 6.31
N ARG A 98 22.68 3.02 5.82
CA ARG A 98 21.80 1.85 5.86
C ARG A 98 21.81 1.22 7.26
N CYS A 99 20.62 1.02 7.81
CA CYS A 99 20.41 0.52 9.15
C CYS A 99 19.54 -0.74 9.14
N VAL A 100 19.92 -1.72 9.94
CA VAL A 100 19.19 -2.99 10.10
C VAL A 100 18.81 -3.16 11.56
N ALA A 101 17.53 -3.47 11.80
CA ALA A 101 17.03 -3.80 13.12
C ALA A 101 17.54 -5.19 13.53
N GLN A 102 18.03 -5.31 14.76
CA GLN A 102 18.58 -6.57 15.29
C GLN A 102 17.71 -7.15 16.42
N GLY A 103 18.02 -8.40 16.80
CA GLY A 103 17.38 -9.08 17.93
C GLY A 103 15.87 -9.28 17.74
N ARG A 104 15.08 -8.83 18.72
CA ARG A 104 13.61 -8.95 18.72
C ARG A 104 12.90 -8.11 17.65
N HIS A 105 13.66 -7.33 16.86
CA HIS A 105 13.15 -6.43 15.83
C HIS A 105 13.60 -6.80 14.42
N HIS A 106 14.19 -7.98 14.21
CA HIS A 106 14.64 -8.45 12.89
C HIS A 106 13.49 -8.57 11.86
N ASP A 107 12.24 -8.66 12.31
CA ASP A 107 11.03 -8.64 11.49
C ASP A 107 10.72 -7.25 10.90
N ILE A 108 11.29 -6.19 11.48
CA ILE A 108 11.17 -4.80 11.02
C ILE A 108 12.35 -4.52 10.09
N ALA A 109 12.21 -4.93 8.84
CA ALA A 109 13.24 -4.80 7.81
C ALA A 109 12.66 -4.25 6.50
N GLU A 110 13.53 -3.86 5.56
CA GLU A 110 13.12 -3.50 4.20
C GLU A 110 12.22 -4.61 3.61
N GLY A 111 11.09 -4.21 3.05
CA GLY A 111 10.12 -5.12 2.46
C GLY A 111 9.09 -5.68 3.45
N ALA A 112 9.22 -5.46 4.76
CA ALA A 112 8.18 -5.82 5.72
C ALA A 112 6.86 -5.13 5.36
N ALA A 113 5.76 -5.89 5.43
CA ALA A 113 4.46 -5.44 4.96
C ALA A 113 3.93 -4.29 5.82
N VAL A 114 3.38 -3.26 5.18
CA VAL A 114 2.61 -2.20 5.85
C VAL A 114 1.16 -2.36 5.41
N VAL A 115 0.28 -2.79 6.30
CA VAL A 115 -1.14 -3.00 6.03
C VAL A 115 -1.94 -1.86 6.62
N VAL A 116 -2.74 -1.20 5.77
CA VAL A 116 -3.61 -0.10 6.16
C VAL A 116 -5.06 -0.54 6.07
N ARG A 117 -5.80 -0.36 7.17
CA ARG A 117 -7.24 -0.62 7.25
C ARG A 117 -8.00 0.66 7.52
N ASN A 118 -9.23 0.76 7.04
CA ASN A 118 -10.13 1.88 7.35
C ASN A 118 -10.80 1.73 8.73
N ALA A 119 -11.71 2.64 9.08
CA ALA A 119 -12.45 2.61 10.34
C ALA A 119 -13.32 1.36 10.53
N GLY A 120 -13.77 0.74 9.43
CA GLY A 120 -14.52 -0.52 9.44
C GLY A 120 -13.64 -1.78 9.53
N GLY A 121 -12.31 -1.62 9.65
CA GLY A 121 -11.37 -2.74 9.72
C GLY A 121 -11.06 -3.41 8.38
N VAL A 122 -11.55 -2.87 7.26
CA VAL A 122 -11.29 -3.41 5.91
C VAL A 122 -9.91 -2.97 5.45
N VAL A 123 -9.10 -3.89 4.89
CA VAL A 123 -7.81 -3.56 4.28
C VAL A 123 -8.05 -2.73 3.02
N VAL A 124 -7.59 -1.49 3.07
CA VAL A 124 -7.72 -0.50 2.00
C VAL A 124 -6.40 -0.14 1.33
N GLY A 125 -5.27 -0.58 1.90
CA GLY A 125 -3.97 -0.39 1.29
C GLY A 125 -2.91 -1.33 1.84
N VAL A 126 -1.94 -1.66 1.01
CA VAL A 126 -0.76 -2.45 1.40
C VAL A 126 0.47 -1.81 0.76
N GLY A 127 1.48 -1.55 1.57
CA GLY A 127 2.80 -1.14 1.13
C GLY A 127 3.88 -1.99 1.79
N GLY A 128 5.10 -1.46 1.81
CA GLY A 128 6.17 -2.10 2.54
C GLY A 128 7.21 -1.09 3.00
N LEU A 129 7.89 -1.43 4.09
CA LEU A 129 9.03 -0.67 4.59
C LEU A 129 10.10 -0.55 3.50
N GLN A 130 10.67 0.63 3.38
CA GLN A 130 11.84 0.90 2.55
C GLN A 130 13.11 0.58 3.34
N ALA A 131 14.27 0.74 2.69
CA ALA A 131 15.56 0.55 3.33
C ALA A 131 15.67 1.40 4.61
N GLY A 132 16.04 0.74 5.71
CA GLY A 132 16.24 1.39 7.00
C GLY A 132 17.43 2.35 6.94
N ARG A 133 17.32 3.47 7.64
CA ARG A 133 18.36 4.49 7.75
C ARG A 133 18.75 4.77 9.18
N SER A 134 20.01 5.10 9.43
CA SER A 134 20.46 5.51 10.76
C SER A 134 19.78 6.83 11.15
N GLY A 135 19.07 6.83 12.27
CA GLY A 135 18.42 7.99 12.87
C GLY A 135 19.02 8.36 14.23
N SER A 136 18.45 9.36 14.90
CA SER A 136 18.99 9.96 16.15
C SER A 136 19.03 9.03 17.38
N GLY A 137 18.66 7.76 17.25
CA GLY A 137 18.70 6.77 18.33
C GLY A 137 18.42 5.33 17.88
N GLY A 138 18.48 5.03 16.58
CA GLY A 138 18.05 3.74 16.07
C GLY A 138 17.93 3.65 14.55
N CYS A 139 17.19 2.66 14.05
CA CYS A 139 16.88 2.50 12.63
C CYS A 139 15.52 3.09 12.28
N ASP A 140 15.50 3.97 11.29
CA ASP A 140 14.31 4.55 10.71
C ASP A 140 13.96 3.87 9.38
N PHE A 141 12.81 3.20 9.31
CA PHE A 141 12.29 2.56 8.11
C PHE A 141 11.12 3.39 7.56
N PRO A 142 11.32 4.16 6.48
CA PRO A 142 10.23 4.91 5.86
C PRO A 142 9.29 3.97 5.10
N PHE A 143 8.04 4.39 4.91
CA PHE A 143 7.09 3.70 4.05
C PHE A 143 6.16 4.67 3.34
N THR A 144 5.56 4.19 2.25
CA THR A 144 4.53 4.90 1.50
C THR A 144 3.46 3.91 1.05
N VAL A 145 2.20 4.28 1.25
CA VAL A 145 1.02 3.55 0.77
C VAL A 145 0.15 4.53 -0.01
N ALA A 146 0.09 4.37 -1.33
CA ALA A 146 -0.71 5.21 -2.21
C ALA A 146 -2.10 4.61 -2.45
N GLY A 147 -3.03 5.41 -3.00
CA GLY A 147 -4.34 4.93 -3.44
C GLY A 147 -5.31 4.65 -2.29
N LEU A 148 -5.14 5.29 -1.12
CA LEU A 148 -6.01 5.06 0.02
C LEU A 148 -7.34 5.79 -0.15
N PRO A 149 -8.49 5.11 -0.07
CA PRO A 149 -9.79 5.77 -0.06
C PRO A 149 -9.97 6.59 1.21
N CYS A 150 -10.62 7.74 1.11
CA CYS A 150 -10.96 8.59 2.25
C CYS A 150 -11.69 7.82 3.37
N SER A 151 -11.11 7.84 4.56
CA SER A 151 -11.68 7.34 5.82
C SER A 151 -11.37 8.33 6.94
N GLU A 152 -12.23 8.42 7.96
CA GLU A 152 -12.00 9.29 9.13
C GLU A 152 -10.78 8.86 9.95
N ARG A 153 -10.56 7.54 10.00
CA ARG A 153 -9.48 6.91 10.73
C ARG A 153 -8.94 5.73 9.92
N TYR A 154 -7.65 5.50 10.08
CA TYR A 154 -6.98 4.32 9.57
C TYR A 154 -6.31 3.58 10.72
N SER A 155 -6.02 2.31 10.48
CA SER A 155 -5.19 1.53 11.38
C SER A 155 -4.08 0.89 10.56
N VAL A 156 -2.84 1.07 11.03
CA VAL A 156 -1.61 0.68 10.35
C VAL A 156 -0.98 -0.48 11.11
N GLN A 157 -0.64 -1.53 10.40
CA GLN A 157 0.06 -2.70 10.93
C GLN A 157 1.35 -2.92 10.13
N ILE A 158 2.47 -3.12 10.83
CA ILE A 158 3.75 -3.43 10.20
C ILE A 158 4.13 -4.87 10.54
N GLY A 159 4.28 -5.72 9.53
CA GLY A 159 4.57 -7.14 9.72
C GLY A 159 3.55 -7.81 10.66
N THR A 160 4.04 -8.44 11.72
CA THR A 160 3.21 -9.07 12.77
C THR A 160 3.03 -8.20 14.00
N ARG A 161 3.43 -6.93 13.96
CA ARG A 161 3.34 -6.01 15.09
C ARG A 161 1.90 -5.60 15.37
N ASP A 162 1.73 -4.99 16.54
CA ASP A 162 0.46 -4.40 16.95
C ASP A 162 0.02 -3.30 15.99
N ARG A 163 -1.29 -3.14 15.93
CA ARG A 163 -1.91 -2.17 15.04
C ARG A 163 -1.97 -0.82 15.73
N VAL A 164 -1.52 0.23 15.05
CA VAL A 164 -1.59 1.60 15.54
C VAL A 164 -2.68 2.35 14.80
N SER A 165 -3.50 3.08 15.56
CA SER A 165 -4.62 3.85 15.03
C SER A 165 -4.18 5.27 14.71
N VAL A 166 -4.45 5.74 13.50
CA VAL A 166 -4.09 7.08 13.02
C VAL A 166 -5.30 7.76 12.39
N THR A 167 -5.41 9.07 12.56
CA THR A 167 -6.46 9.92 12.01
C THR A 167 -6.18 10.24 10.54
N ALA A 168 -7.23 10.62 9.81
CA ALA A 168 -7.07 11.12 8.44
C ALA A 168 -6.17 12.37 8.36
N ALA A 169 -6.12 13.18 9.42
CA ALA A 169 -5.28 14.38 9.46
C ALA A 169 -3.79 14.03 9.53
N GLU A 170 -3.40 13.07 10.39
CA GLU A 170 -2.01 12.59 10.49
C GLU A 170 -1.53 11.99 9.16
N VAL A 171 -2.40 11.25 8.47
CA VAL A 171 -2.12 10.70 7.14
C VAL A 171 -1.85 11.80 6.12
N ARG A 172 -2.67 12.86 6.10
CA ARG A 172 -2.54 13.97 5.13
C ARG A 172 -1.36 14.87 5.41
N ASN A 173 -0.94 14.97 6.66
CA ASN A 173 0.20 15.79 7.07
C ASN A 173 1.54 15.04 6.97
N ASP A 174 1.54 13.80 6.46
CA ASP A 174 2.73 12.94 6.34
C ASP A 174 3.46 12.71 7.68
N GLU A 175 2.73 12.80 8.80
CA GLU A 175 3.28 12.71 10.15
C GLU A 175 2.81 11.42 10.81
N ILE A 176 3.42 10.30 10.43
CA ILE A 176 3.21 9.02 11.12
C ILE A 176 4.56 8.51 11.63
N ARG A 177 4.69 8.44 12.96
CA ARG A 177 5.86 7.90 13.65
C ARG A 177 5.43 6.70 14.48
N LEU A 178 5.97 5.55 14.17
CA LEU A 178 5.69 4.30 14.87
C LEU A 178 6.95 3.88 15.61
N GLY A 179 6.84 3.58 16.90
CA GLY A 179 7.96 3.12 17.71
C GLY A 179 7.89 1.61 17.91
N ALA A 180 9.02 0.93 17.74
CA ALA A 180 9.25 -0.34 18.41
C ALA A 180 10.30 -0.12 19.50
N ASN A 181 9.85 -0.23 20.75
CA ASN A 181 10.74 -0.51 21.88
C ASN A 181 10.89 -2.02 21.98
#